data_AF-A0A7L2CH99-F1
#
_entry.id   AF-A0A7L2CH99-F1
#
_cell.length_a   1.000
_cell.length_b   1.000
_cell.length_c   1.000
_cell.angle_alpha   90.00
_cell.angle_beta   90.00
_cell.angle_gamma   90.00
#
_symmetry.space_group_name_H-M   'P 1'
#
loop_
_entity.id
_entity.type
_entity.pdbx_description
1 polymer ?
#
loop_
_entity_poly.entity_id
_entity_poly.type
_entity_poly.pdbx_seq_one_letter_code
_entity_poly.pdbx_strand_id
1 'polypeptide(L)'
;PGDQEAGELGLAAVPGRQAAFRQGLEAAVHYARAVGCPRIHVMAGRVPLGIDRAAVAYGMETTFIENLRYTADLLSQEDMIGLLEPINSYITDPCYYLNTPHQAAAILKKVGRPNLKLQLDLFHCQIMNGNLSYNLETYFPL
;
A
#
# COMPACT_ATOMS: atom_id res chain seq x y z
N PRO A 1 -8.47 -3.76 5.17
CA PRO A 1 -9.36 -4.74 4.50
C PRO A 1 -8.65 -6.09 4.31
N GLY A 2 -9.40 -7.19 4.36
CA GLY A 2 -8.88 -8.55 4.17
C GLY A 2 -9.35 -9.51 5.27
N ASP A 3 -9.36 -10.80 4.94
CA ASP A 3 -9.61 -11.91 5.85
C ASP A 3 -8.28 -12.50 6.35
N GLN A 4 -8.00 -12.29 7.64
CA GLN A 4 -6.77 -12.77 8.27
C GLN A 4 -6.72 -14.30 8.35
N GLU A 5 -7.87 -14.98 8.51
CA GLU A 5 -7.95 -16.44 8.56
C GLU A 5 -7.67 -17.05 7.19
N ALA A 6 -8.10 -16.36 6.12
CA ALA A 6 -7.73 -16.70 4.75
C ALA A 6 -6.29 -16.30 4.37
N GLY A 7 -5.53 -15.72 5.31
CA GLY A 7 -4.16 -15.27 5.08
C GLY A 7 -4.07 -14.05 4.16
N GLU A 8 -5.04 -13.15 4.20
CA GLU A 8 -4.99 -11.88 3.48
C GLU A 8 -4.28 -10.82 4.32
N LEU A 9 -3.54 -9.93 3.66
CA LEU A 9 -2.80 -8.84 4.30
C LEU A 9 -2.98 -7.55 3.48
N GLY A 10 -4.23 -7.11 3.38
CA GLY A 10 -4.63 -6.06 2.45
C GLY A 10 -5.19 -6.61 1.14
N LEU A 11 -5.89 -5.74 0.41
CA LEU A 11 -6.58 -6.08 -0.85
C LEU A 11 -6.37 -5.04 -1.95
N ALA A 12 -5.62 -3.97 -1.69
CA ALA A 12 -5.58 -2.82 -2.59
C ALA A 12 -5.00 -3.16 -3.98
N ALA A 13 -4.09 -4.11 -4.06
CA ALA A 13 -3.46 -4.57 -5.30
C ALA A 13 -3.99 -5.93 -5.79
N VAL A 14 -5.06 -6.48 -5.18
CA VAL A 14 -5.54 -7.84 -5.46
C VAL A 14 -6.64 -7.81 -6.54
N PRO A 15 -6.38 -8.31 -7.76
CA PRO A 15 -7.37 -8.30 -8.84
C PRO A 15 -8.64 -9.07 -8.46
N GLY A 16 -9.81 -8.52 -8.81
CA GLY A 16 -11.11 -9.12 -8.50
C GLY A 16 -11.62 -8.84 -7.08
N ARG A 17 -10.85 -8.15 -6.23
CA ARG A 17 -11.22 -7.80 -4.85
C ARG A 17 -11.47 -6.31 -4.63
N GLN A 18 -11.63 -5.53 -5.69
CA GLN A 18 -11.85 -4.08 -5.63
C GLN A 18 -13.05 -3.70 -4.78
N ALA A 19 -14.19 -4.39 -4.92
CA ALA A 19 -15.39 -4.08 -4.13
C ALA A 19 -15.16 -4.29 -2.62
N ALA A 20 -14.55 -5.41 -2.24
CA ALA A 20 -14.20 -5.72 -0.86
C ALA A 20 -13.16 -4.73 -0.30
N PHE A 21 -12.19 -4.32 -1.12
CA PHE A 21 -11.24 -3.27 -0.77
C PHE A 21 -11.95 -1.94 -0.46
N ARG A 22 -12.83 -1.47 -1.35
CA ARG A 22 -13.55 -0.20 -1.20
C ARG A 22 -14.44 -0.18 0.04
N GLN A 23 -15.20 -1.25 0.28
CA GLN A 23 -16.00 -1.41 1.50
C GLN A 23 -15.14 -1.32 2.77
N GLY A 24 -13.99 -2.02 2.79
CA GLY A 24 -13.09 -1.97 3.93
C GLY A 24 -12.42 -0.61 4.11
N LEU A 25 -12.18 0.13 3.02
CA LEU A 25 -11.66 1.50 3.09
C LEU A 25 -12.70 2.46 3.65
N GLU A 26 -13.96 2.40 3.19
CA GLU A 26 -15.06 3.21 3.74
C GLU A 26 -15.23 2.98 5.25
N ALA A 27 -15.14 1.73 5.70
CA ALA A 27 -15.14 1.40 7.12
C ALA A 27 -13.94 2.02 7.85
N ALA A 28 -12.72 1.93 7.28
CA ALA A 28 -11.53 2.53 7.87
C ALA A 28 -11.65 4.07 7.99
N VAL A 29 -12.22 4.74 6.99
CA VAL A 29 -12.52 6.18 7.02
C VAL A 29 -13.51 6.51 8.13
N HIS A 30 -14.58 5.71 8.28
CA HIS A 30 -15.55 5.89 9.35
C HIS A 30 -14.89 5.83 10.74
N TYR A 31 -14.04 4.82 10.98
CA TYR A 31 -13.30 4.70 12.23
C TYR A 31 -12.29 5.83 12.42
N ALA A 32 -11.52 6.17 11.38
CA ALA A 32 -10.54 7.24 11.44
C ALA A 32 -11.18 8.58 11.80
N ARG A 33 -12.35 8.89 11.22
CA ARG A 33 -13.14 10.08 11.57
C ARG A 33 -13.57 10.06 13.03
N ALA A 34 -14.09 8.93 13.52
CA ALA A 34 -14.56 8.80 14.90
C ALA A 34 -13.46 9.01 15.95
N VAL A 35 -12.21 8.65 15.63
CA VAL A 35 -11.07 8.81 16.55
C VAL A 35 -10.17 10.00 16.22
N GLY A 36 -10.53 10.81 15.21
CA GLY A 36 -9.72 11.94 14.76
C GLY A 36 -8.35 11.56 14.18
N CYS A 37 -8.21 10.38 13.57
CA CYS A 37 -6.97 9.96 12.93
C CYS A 37 -6.89 10.54 11.51
N PRO A 38 -5.86 11.35 11.17
CA PRO A 38 -5.76 11.99 9.86
C PRO A 38 -5.10 11.10 8.79
N ARG A 39 -4.67 9.88 9.15
CA ARG A 39 -3.83 9.04 8.28
C ARG A 39 -4.31 7.58 8.27
N ILE A 40 -4.37 7.00 7.09
CA ILE A 40 -4.76 5.59 6.89
C ILE A 40 -3.70 4.87 6.05
N HIS A 41 -3.15 3.78 6.59
CA HIS A 41 -2.30 2.88 5.81
C HIS A 41 -3.14 2.00 4.88
N VAL A 42 -2.82 2.04 3.58
CA VAL A 42 -3.47 1.28 2.52
C VAL A 42 -2.65 0.01 2.22
N MET A 43 -3.01 -1.08 2.88
CA MET A 43 -2.31 -2.37 2.72
C MET A 43 -2.51 -2.96 1.32
N ALA A 44 -1.40 -3.29 0.66
CA ALA A 44 -1.38 -3.68 -0.75
C ALA A 44 -2.00 -5.07 -0.98
N GLY A 45 -1.73 -6.04 -0.10
CA GLY A 45 -2.10 -7.43 -0.31
C GLY A 45 -0.93 -8.30 -0.75
N ARG A 46 -1.22 -9.59 -0.94
CA ARG A 46 -0.22 -10.63 -1.24
C ARG A 46 -0.28 -11.06 -2.71
N VAL A 47 0.90 -11.35 -3.25
CA VAL A 47 1.09 -12.15 -4.45
C VAL A 47 0.63 -13.58 -4.14
N PRO A 48 -0.16 -14.23 -5.01
CA PRO A 48 -0.59 -15.61 -4.78
C PRO A 48 0.60 -16.59 -4.62
N LEU A 49 0.48 -17.51 -3.66
CA LEU A 49 1.50 -18.52 -3.38
C LEU A 49 1.79 -19.37 -4.62
N GLY A 50 3.07 -19.64 -4.86
CA GLY A 50 3.52 -20.48 -5.97
C GLY A 50 3.43 -19.85 -7.36
N ILE A 51 2.95 -18.60 -7.46
CA ILE A 51 2.89 -17.87 -8.73
C ILE A 51 4.11 -16.95 -8.83
N ASP A 52 4.72 -16.91 -10.02
CA ASP A 52 5.78 -15.94 -10.30
C ASP A 52 5.25 -14.51 -10.18
N ARG A 53 5.95 -13.69 -9.40
CA ARG A 53 5.65 -12.26 -9.24
C ARG A 53 5.56 -11.55 -10.59
N ALA A 54 6.42 -11.90 -11.55
CA ALA A 54 6.42 -11.27 -12.87
C ALA A 54 5.12 -11.56 -13.64
N ALA A 55 4.55 -12.75 -13.48
CA ALA A 55 3.32 -13.16 -14.17
C ALA A 55 2.09 -12.36 -13.71
N VAL A 56 2.06 -11.90 -12.46
CA VAL A 56 0.92 -11.16 -11.90
C VAL A 56 1.17 -9.65 -11.76
N ALA A 57 2.41 -9.20 -11.97
CA ALA A 57 2.84 -7.82 -11.70
C ALA A 57 1.95 -6.76 -12.36
N TYR A 58 1.61 -6.96 -13.63
CA TYR A 58 0.79 -6.01 -14.40
C TYR A 58 -0.65 -5.90 -13.86
N GLY A 59 -1.29 -7.04 -13.59
CA GLY A 59 -2.67 -7.05 -13.09
C GLY A 59 -2.77 -6.46 -11.69
N MET A 60 -1.81 -6.79 -10.83
CA MET A 60 -1.75 -6.25 -9.47
C MET A 60 -1.43 -4.75 -9.47
N GLU A 61 -0.48 -4.29 -10.30
CA GLU A 61 -0.17 -2.86 -10.42
C GLU A 61 -1.38 -2.06 -10.89
N THR A 62 -2.06 -2.54 -11.93
CA THR A 62 -3.24 -1.90 -12.50
C THR A 62 -4.34 -1.76 -11.46
N THR A 63 -4.63 -2.85 -10.74
CA THR A 63 -5.61 -2.85 -9.64
C THR A 63 -5.19 -1.90 -8.52
N PHE A 64 -3.91 -1.87 -8.17
CA PHE A 64 -3.41 -1.02 -7.10
C PHE A 64 -3.55 0.46 -7.44
N ILE A 65 -3.16 0.87 -8.65
CA ILE A 65 -3.29 2.25 -9.11
C ILE A 65 -4.77 2.69 -9.12
N GLU A 66 -5.68 1.84 -9.60
CA GLU A 66 -7.12 2.13 -9.60
C GLU A 66 -7.64 2.36 -8.17
N ASN A 67 -7.35 1.43 -7.27
CA ASN A 67 -7.79 1.49 -5.88
C ASN A 67 -7.14 2.65 -5.12
N LEU A 68 -5.90 3.01 -5.40
CA LEU A 68 -5.24 4.15 -4.79
C LEU A 68 -5.82 5.48 -5.29
N ARG A 69 -6.20 5.60 -6.56
CA ARG A 69 -6.93 6.78 -7.06
C ARG A 69 -8.27 6.94 -6.36
N TYR A 70 -9.05 5.86 -6.26
CA TYR A 70 -10.28 5.86 -5.47
C TYR A 70 -10.03 6.23 -4.01
N THR A 71 -8.96 5.69 -3.41
CA THR A 71 -8.58 6.00 -2.03
C THR A 71 -8.28 7.48 -1.86
N ALA A 72 -7.44 8.05 -2.72
CA ALA A 72 -7.10 9.47 -2.67
C ALA A 72 -8.35 10.35 -2.77
N ASP A 73 -9.25 10.05 -3.71
CA ASP A 73 -10.45 10.85 -3.93
C ASP A 73 -11.38 10.76 -2.70
N LEU A 74 -11.54 9.58 -2.08
CA LEU A 74 -12.33 9.42 -0.86
C LEU A 74 -11.70 10.14 0.35
N LEU A 75 -10.40 9.97 0.59
CA LEU A 75 -9.70 10.59 1.72
C LEU A 75 -9.66 12.11 1.61
N SER A 76 -9.66 12.65 0.39
CA SER A 76 -9.69 14.10 0.17
C SER A 76 -10.97 14.77 0.65
N GLN A 77 -12.10 14.05 0.69
CA GLN A 77 -13.37 14.56 1.22
C GLN A 77 -13.36 14.71 2.74
N GLU A 78 -12.37 14.11 3.40
CA GLU A 78 -12.26 13.99 4.86
C GLU A 78 -10.98 14.66 5.40
N ASP A 79 -10.26 15.39 4.55
CA ASP A 79 -8.95 15.98 4.86
C ASP A 79 -7.93 14.96 5.41
N MET A 80 -7.99 13.71 4.91
CA MET A 80 -7.13 12.60 5.33
C MET A 80 -6.02 12.29 4.31
N ILE A 81 -4.95 11.65 4.80
CA ILE A 81 -3.81 11.20 4.00
C ILE A 81 -3.77 9.67 3.96
N GLY A 82 -3.59 9.11 2.76
CA GLY A 82 -3.31 7.69 2.56
C GLY A 82 -1.82 7.41 2.60
N LEU A 83 -1.42 6.33 3.26
CA LEU A 83 -0.02 5.92 3.39
C LEU A 83 0.21 4.59 2.66
N LEU A 84 1.31 4.50 1.92
CA LEU A 84 1.80 3.26 1.32
C LEU A 84 3.05 2.81 2.08
N GLU A 85 3.02 1.61 2.65
CA GLU A 85 4.16 1.02 3.34
C GLU A 85 4.72 -0.16 2.55
N PRO A 86 5.97 -0.09 2.07
CA PRO A 86 6.67 -1.26 1.60
C PRO A 86 7.04 -2.20 2.76
N ILE A 87 6.64 -3.46 2.68
CA ILE A 87 6.96 -4.49 3.71
C ILE A 87 8.00 -5.45 3.17
N ASN A 88 9.00 -5.80 4.00
CA ASN A 88 10.07 -6.70 3.58
C ASN A 88 9.57 -8.12 3.28
N SER A 89 10.12 -8.70 2.21
CA SER A 89 9.80 -10.06 1.76
C SER A 89 10.73 -11.15 2.26
N TYR A 90 11.66 -10.84 3.16
CA TYR A 90 12.59 -11.84 3.72
C TYR A 90 12.10 -12.41 5.05
N ILE A 91 11.61 -11.55 5.94
CA ILE A 91 11.27 -11.91 7.32
C ILE A 91 9.79 -11.71 7.59
N THR A 92 9.22 -10.57 7.17
CA THR A 92 7.84 -10.25 7.49
C THR A 92 6.85 -11.00 6.62
N ASP A 93 6.97 -10.89 5.29
CA ASP A 93 6.03 -11.55 4.39
C ASP A 93 6.58 -11.75 2.97
N PRO A 94 7.02 -12.98 2.61
CA PRO A 94 7.55 -13.28 1.28
C PRO A 94 6.59 -12.96 0.12
N CYS A 95 5.29 -12.97 0.39
CA CYS A 95 4.26 -12.78 -0.61
C CYS A 95 3.79 -11.32 -0.69
N TYR A 96 4.18 -10.41 0.20
CA TYR A 96 3.63 -9.06 0.17
C TYR A 96 3.98 -8.29 -1.11
N TYR A 97 2.97 -7.71 -1.76
CA TYR A 97 3.12 -7.15 -3.11
C TYR A 97 4.07 -5.96 -3.18
N LEU A 98 3.91 -5.01 -2.25
CA LEU A 98 4.66 -3.77 -2.21
C LEU A 98 5.85 -3.93 -1.27
N ASN A 99 7.04 -4.26 -1.77
CA ASN A 99 8.15 -4.68 -0.90
C ASN A 99 9.41 -3.82 -0.98
N THR A 100 9.42 -2.74 -1.76
CA THR A 100 10.55 -1.79 -1.78
C THR A 100 10.08 -0.32 -1.85
N PRO A 101 10.85 0.63 -1.30
CA PRO A 101 10.56 2.07 -1.43
C PRO A 101 10.53 2.54 -2.89
N HIS A 102 11.40 2.02 -3.76
CA HIS A 102 11.38 2.34 -5.19
C HIS A 102 10.04 1.96 -5.82
N GLN A 103 9.52 0.75 -5.55
CA GLN A 103 8.23 0.32 -6.10
C GLN A 103 7.12 1.27 -5.63
N ALA A 104 7.08 1.60 -4.35
CA ALA A 104 6.09 2.54 -3.82
C ALA A 104 6.21 3.94 -4.44
N ALA A 105 7.42 4.47 -4.60
CA ALA A 105 7.65 5.75 -5.26
C ALA A 105 7.15 5.75 -6.72
N ALA A 106 7.41 4.66 -7.46
CA ALA A 106 6.93 4.50 -8.83
C ALA A 106 5.39 4.44 -8.90
N ILE A 107 4.74 3.75 -7.96
CA ILE A 107 3.27 3.70 -7.84
C ILE A 107 2.70 5.08 -7.50
N LEU A 108 3.23 5.77 -6.48
CA LEU A 108 2.80 7.13 -6.10
C LEU A 108 2.86 8.08 -7.28
N LYS A 109 3.96 8.03 -8.07
CA LYS A 109 4.11 8.81 -9.30
C LYS A 109 3.03 8.50 -10.34
N LYS A 110 2.70 7.22 -10.57
CA LYS A 110 1.65 6.81 -11.52
C LYS A 110 0.25 7.18 -11.06
N VAL A 111 0.01 7.17 -9.74
CA VAL A 111 -1.27 7.57 -9.15
C VAL A 111 -1.47 9.09 -9.25
N GLY A 112 -0.42 9.88 -8.99
CA GLY A 112 -0.43 11.32 -9.19
C GLY A 112 -1.41 12.05 -8.27
N ARG A 113 -1.48 11.65 -6.99
CA ARG A 113 -2.37 12.23 -5.98
C ARG A 113 -1.54 12.75 -4.79
N PRO A 114 -1.66 14.03 -4.40
CA PRO A 114 -0.79 14.63 -3.39
C PRO A 114 -1.09 14.17 -1.96
N ASN A 115 -2.31 13.66 -1.69
CA ASN A 115 -2.73 13.13 -0.40
C ASN A 115 -2.43 11.64 -0.22
N LEU A 116 -1.60 11.05 -1.10
CA LEU A 116 -0.98 9.75 -0.88
C LEU A 116 0.51 9.93 -0.65
N LYS A 117 1.01 9.31 0.42
CA LYS A 117 2.38 9.47 0.91
C LYS A 117 3.05 8.13 1.16
N LEU A 118 4.38 8.14 1.20
CA LEU A 118 5.14 6.97 1.61
C LEU A 118 5.20 6.90 3.13
N GLN A 119 4.86 5.74 3.69
CA GLN A 119 5.23 5.35 5.04
C GLN A 119 6.55 4.59 4.97
N LEU A 120 7.65 5.31 5.20
CA LEU A 120 9.00 4.75 5.16
C LEU A 120 9.34 4.12 6.52
N ASP A 121 9.02 2.84 6.67
CA ASP A 121 9.48 2.04 7.80
C ASP A 121 10.97 1.68 7.61
N LEU A 122 11.81 2.09 8.57
CA LEU A 122 13.26 1.89 8.51
C LEU A 122 13.68 0.43 8.69
N PHE A 123 12.90 -0.37 9.43
CA PHE A 123 13.15 -1.80 9.59
C PHE A 123 12.96 -2.52 8.24
N HIS A 124 11.86 -2.24 7.54
CA HIS A 124 11.62 -2.78 6.20
C HIS A 124 12.65 -2.28 5.17
N CYS A 125 12.93 -0.98 5.18
CA CYS A 125 13.91 -0.38 4.28
C CYS A 125 15.32 -0.96 4.48
N GLN A 126 15.75 -1.17 5.73
CA GLN A 126 17.06 -1.73 6.03
C GLN A 126 17.20 -3.15 5.50
N ILE A 127 16.19 -4.00 5.68
CA ILE A 127 16.21 -5.39 5.23
C ILE A 127 16.22 -5.48 3.69
N MET A 128 15.42 -4.66 3.03
CA MET A 128 15.22 -4.77 1.58
C MET A 128 16.26 -4.02 0.76
N ASN A 129 16.74 -2.88 1.25
CA ASN A 129 17.52 -1.92 0.44
C ASN A 129 18.76 -1.39 1.14
N GLY A 130 18.88 -1.51 2.47
CA GLY A 130 19.99 -0.92 3.23
C GLY A 130 20.11 0.59 2.99
N ASN A 131 21.35 1.10 3.01
CA ASN A 131 21.71 2.48 2.64
C ASN A 131 20.71 3.55 3.14
N LEU A 132 20.40 3.51 4.45
CA LEU A 132 19.30 4.28 5.02
C LEU A 132 19.46 5.79 4.81
N SER A 133 20.68 6.33 4.91
CA SER A 133 20.91 7.77 4.72
C SER A 133 20.44 8.24 3.34
N TYR A 134 20.86 7.55 2.28
CA TYR A 134 20.45 7.88 0.91
C TYR A 134 18.96 7.64 0.68
N ASN A 135 18.43 6.53 1.18
CA ASN A 135 17.02 6.19 1.02
C ASN A 135 16.11 7.17 1.78
N LEU A 136 16.54 7.69 2.92
CA LEU A 136 15.83 8.74 3.65
C LEU A 136 15.79 10.03 2.85
N GLU A 137 16.93 10.52 2.35
CA GLU A 137 16.97 11.72 1.49
C GLU A 137 16.08 11.59 0.26
N THR A 138 16.06 10.40 -0.35
CA THR A 138 15.33 10.14 -1.58
C THR A 138 13.82 9.99 -1.37
N TYR A 139 13.41 9.23 -0.35
CA TYR A 139 12.04 8.73 -0.24
C TYR A 139 11.22 9.36 0.90
N PHE A 140 11.86 9.92 1.94
CA PHE A 140 11.14 10.57 3.03
C PHE A 140 10.25 11.76 2.60
N PRO A 141 10.59 12.54 1.55
CA PRO A 141 9.74 13.64 1.09
C PRO A 141 8.45 13.22 0.36
N LEU A 142 8.28 11.92 0.01
CA LEU A 142 7.22 11.45 -0.88
C LEU A 142 5.84 11.37 -0.23
#